data_AF-A0A7S1Q6Y3-F1
#
_entry.id   AF-A0A7S1Q6Y3-F1
#
_cell.length_a   1.000
_cell.length_b   1.000
_cell.length_c   1.000
_cell.angle_alpha   90.00
_cell.angle_beta   90.00
_cell.angle_gamma   90.00
#
_symmetry.space_group_name_H-M   'P 1'
#
loop_
_entity.id
_entity.type
_entity.pdbx_description
1 polymer ?
#
loop_
_entity_poly.entity_id
_entity_poly.type
_entity_poly.pdbx_seq_one_letter_code
_entity_poly.pdbx_strand_id
1 'polypeptide(L)'
;MDIALTYRLDAEGFTVTTRARNREQQGKALPFFSSWHSYFLVQDISRAIIELDRCSGWNHILMANNSNRYGNLIPTGSTERFTLFNGRNPIGGTTKAPTYFDDEFKAIEPSETCTRMETRIKDPIAGTTTVLWGDRQHRWVQVYTGTVLDCGTQAIAVEAMNGQADS
;
A
#
# COMPACT_ATOMS: atom_id res chain seq x y z
N MET A 1 4.62 25.05 1.68
CA MET A 1 5.30 23.97 0.94
C MET A 1 4.91 24.07 -0.51
N ASP A 2 5.85 23.91 -1.43
CA ASP A 2 5.58 23.74 -2.86
C ASP A 2 5.58 22.24 -3.18
N ILE A 3 4.58 21.77 -3.92
CA ILE A 3 4.51 20.39 -4.43
C ILE A 3 4.41 20.45 -5.95
N ALA A 4 5.22 19.65 -6.63
CA ALA A 4 5.13 19.41 -8.07
C ALA A 4 4.88 17.92 -8.32
N LEU A 5 3.90 17.63 -9.16
CA LEU A 5 3.55 16.29 -9.61
C LEU A 5 3.83 16.21 -11.10
N THR A 6 4.63 15.24 -11.51
CA THR A 6 4.90 14.96 -12.93
C THR A 6 4.33 13.60 -13.27
N TYR A 7 3.48 13.57 -14.30
CA TYR A 7 2.87 12.35 -14.81
C TYR A 7 3.52 11.98 -16.14
N ARG A 8 3.94 10.74 -16.29
CA ARG A 8 4.50 10.20 -17.53
C ARG A 8 3.83 8.88 -17.85
N LEU A 9 3.33 8.74 -19.08
CA LEU A 9 2.82 7.48 -19.61
C LEU A 9 3.63 7.13 -20.85
N ASP A 10 4.27 5.97 -20.83
CA ASP A 10 5.04 5.44 -21.95
C ASP A 10 4.94 3.90 -22.00
N ALA A 11 5.80 3.26 -22.82
CA ALA A 11 5.79 1.81 -22.99
C ALA A 11 6.18 1.03 -21.71
N GLU A 12 6.80 1.69 -20.72
CA GLU A 12 7.16 1.08 -19.42
C GLU A 12 6.01 1.19 -18.40
N GLY A 13 5.03 2.07 -18.64
CA GLY A 13 3.83 2.22 -17.83
C GLY A 13 3.55 3.66 -17.41
N PHE A 14 2.76 3.80 -16.34
CA PHE A 14 2.40 5.09 -15.76
C PHE A 14 3.29 5.40 -14.55
N THR A 15 4.03 6.50 -14.63
CA THR A 15 4.91 6.99 -13.56
C THR A 15 4.34 8.29 -12.99
N VAL A 16 4.34 8.40 -11.66
CA VAL A 16 4.08 9.66 -10.96
C VAL A 16 5.31 10.03 -10.13
N THR A 17 5.85 11.22 -10.38
CA THR A 17 6.96 11.77 -9.60
C THR A 17 6.46 12.92 -8.74
N THR A 18 6.60 12.78 -7.43
CA THR A 18 6.28 13.82 -6.45
C THR A 18 7.56 14.52 -6.00
N ARG A 19 7.60 15.84 -6.13
CA ARG A 19 8.65 16.68 -5.54
C ARG A 19 8.02 17.67 -4.57
N ALA A 20 8.42 17.61 -3.31
CA ALA A 20 8.01 18.56 -2.29
C ALA A 20 9.19 19.43 -1.84
N ARG A 21 8.94 20.71 -1.56
CA ARG A 21 9.91 21.64 -1.00
C ARG A 21 9.27 22.48 0.09
N ASN A 22 9.82 22.44 1.30
CA ASN A 22 9.50 23.44 2.31
C ASN A 22 10.08 24.80 1.87
N ARG A 23 9.23 25.84 1.84
CA ARG A 23 9.64 27.19 1.45
C ARG A 23 10.12 28.04 2.61
N GLU A 24 9.80 27.64 3.83
CA GLU A 24 10.23 28.35 5.03
C GLU A 24 11.76 28.30 5.11
N GLN A 25 12.40 29.48 5.14
CA GLN A 25 13.86 29.62 5.15
C GLN A 25 14.39 29.90 6.55
N GLN A 26 13.55 30.42 7.45
CA GLN A 26 13.95 30.93 8.76
C GLN A 26 13.52 30.01 9.91
N GLY A 27 12.91 28.87 9.59
CA GLY A 27 12.95 27.69 10.46
C GLY A 27 11.59 27.20 10.92
N LYS A 28 11.26 26.00 10.45
CA LYS A 28 10.72 24.83 11.18
C LYS A 28 10.68 23.67 10.17
N ALA A 29 11.05 22.47 10.60
CA ALA A 29 10.82 21.28 9.79
C ALA A 29 9.31 21.10 9.58
N LEU A 30 8.91 20.72 8.37
CA LEU A 30 7.52 20.42 8.04
C LEU A 30 7.41 18.90 7.87
N PRO A 31 6.59 18.19 8.66
CA PRO A 31 6.27 16.79 8.40
C PRO A 31 5.72 16.64 6.98
N PHE A 32 6.23 15.67 6.24
CA PHE A 32 5.81 15.42 4.88
C PHE A 32 5.58 13.93 4.66
N PHE A 33 4.34 13.62 4.28
CA PHE A 33 3.90 12.29 3.93
C PHE A 33 3.38 12.31 2.48
N SER A 34 3.71 11.28 1.73
CA SER A 34 3.32 11.10 0.33
C SER A 34 2.91 9.65 0.11
N SER A 35 1.74 9.51 -0.49
CA SER A 35 1.10 8.24 -0.83
C SER A 35 0.18 8.43 -2.04
N TRP A 36 -0.22 7.32 -2.66
CA TRP A 36 -1.24 7.29 -3.70
C TRP A 36 -2.33 6.29 -3.34
N HIS A 37 -3.54 6.80 -3.10
CA HIS A 37 -4.71 5.99 -2.73
C HIS A 37 -5.36 5.32 -3.96
N SER A 38 -4.58 4.54 -4.69
CA SER A 38 -4.99 3.92 -5.96
C SER A 38 -5.84 2.68 -5.72
N TYR A 39 -7.01 2.64 -6.36
CA TYR A 39 -7.90 1.49 -6.34
C TYR A 39 -7.74 0.66 -7.61
N PHE A 40 -7.44 -0.62 -7.45
CA PHE A 40 -7.24 -1.57 -8.53
C PHE A 40 -8.47 -2.47 -8.65
N LEU A 41 -9.17 -2.37 -9.78
CA LEU A 41 -10.34 -3.20 -10.05
C LEU A 41 -9.94 -4.67 -10.21
N VAL A 42 -10.74 -5.55 -9.61
CA VAL A 42 -10.65 -7.00 -9.75
C VAL A 42 -12.07 -7.56 -9.94
N GLN A 43 -12.21 -8.76 -10.49
CA GLN A 43 -13.53 -9.39 -10.63
C GLN A 43 -14.09 -9.86 -9.28
N ASP A 44 -13.23 -10.34 -8.38
CA ASP A 44 -13.60 -10.80 -7.04
C ASP A 44 -12.43 -10.65 -6.07
N ILE A 45 -12.54 -9.73 -5.11
CA ILE A 45 -11.50 -9.49 -4.09
C ILE A 45 -11.18 -10.78 -3.33
N SER A 46 -12.19 -11.59 -2.99
CA SER A 46 -11.96 -12.81 -2.20
C SER A 46 -11.07 -13.85 -2.91
N ARG A 47 -10.94 -13.72 -4.24
CA ARG A 47 -10.08 -14.57 -5.08
C ARG A 47 -8.83 -13.87 -5.58
N ALA A 48 -8.75 -12.53 -5.46
CA ALA A 48 -7.56 -11.79 -5.82
C ALA A 48 -6.38 -12.16 -4.91
N ILE A 49 -5.18 -12.04 -5.46
CA ILE A 49 -3.92 -12.38 -4.77
C ILE A 49 -3.04 -11.13 -4.71
N ILE A 50 -2.58 -10.79 -3.52
CA ILE A 50 -1.60 -9.72 -3.31
C ILE A 50 -0.22 -10.34 -3.10
N GLU A 51 0.78 -9.73 -3.74
CA GLU A 51 2.19 -10.08 -3.58
C GLU A 51 2.97 -8.80 -3.25
N LEU A 52 3.43 -8.68 -2.01
CA LEU A 52 4.42 -7.67 -1.65
C LEU A 52 5.82 -8.12 -2.15
N ASP A 53 6.71 -7.14 -2.35
CA ASP A 53 8.02 -7.38 -2.99
C ASP A 53 8.82 -8.48 -2.29
N ARG A 54 9.31 -9.46 -3.06
CA ARG A 54 10.08 -10.60 -2.55
C ARG A 54 11.50 -10.27 -2.14
N CYS A 55 12.02 -9.12 -2.57
CA CYS A 55 13.33 -8.64 -2.15
C CYS A 55 13.36 -8.40 -0.64
N SER A 56 12.21 -8.11 -0.02
CA SER A 56 12.11 -7.83 1.41
C SER A 56 11.20 -8.82 2.14
N GLY A 57 11.53 -9.09 3.41
CA GLY A 57 10.49 -9.51 4.37
C GLY A 57 9.60 -8.32 4.72
N TRP A 58 8.42 -8.59 5.28
CA TRP A 58 7.45 -7.55 5.63
C TRP A 58 7.00 -7.71 7.07
N ASN A 59 6.86 -6.57 7.76
CA ASN A 59 6.21 -6.51 9.05
C ASN A 59 4.86 -5.81 8.90
N HIS A 60 3.83 -6.34 9.56
CA HIS A 60 2.55 -5.68 9.77
C HIS A 60 2.68 -4.70 10.94
N ILE A 61 2.18 -3.47 10.74
CA ILE A 61 2.10 -2.44 11.77
C ILE A 61 0.86 -2.69 12.62
N LEU A 62 1.04 -2.88 13.92
CA LEU A 62 -0.06 -3.19 14.82
C LEU A 62 -0.82 -1.91 15.19
N MET A 63 -2.13 -1.91 14.94
CA MET A 63 -3.03 -0.79 15.23
C MET A 63 -3.62 -0.91 16.65
N ALA A 64 -3.88 0.23 17.29
CA ALA A 64 -4.50 0.28 18.60
C ALA A 64 -5.93 -0.27 18.55
N ASN A 65 -6.36 -0.90 19.65
CA ASN A 65 -7.71 -1.45 19.85
C ASN A 65 -8.12 -2.63 18.92
N ASN A 66 -7.18 -3.24 18.18
CA ASN A 66 -7.35 -4.50 17.41
C ASN A 66 -8.62 -4.60 16.54
N SER A 67 -9.24 -3.47 16.19
CA SER A 67 -10.45 -3.42 15.36
C SER A 67 -10.11 -2.68 14.08
N ASN A 68 -9.63 -3.43 13.08
CA ASN A 68 -9.19 -2.84 11.81
C ASN A 68 -10.32 -2.13 11.05
N ARG A 69 -11.59 -2.36 11.41
CA ARG A 69 -12.74 -1.69 10.79
C ARG A 69 -13.42 -0.62 11.66
N TYR A 70 -13.42 -0.81 12.98
CA TYR A 70 -14.16 0.06 13.91
C TYR A 70 -13.29 0.72 14.97
N GLY A 71 -11.98 0.49 14.93
CA GLY A 71 -10.99 1.13 15.78
C GLY A 71 -10.59 2.50 15.25
N ASN A 72 -9.73 3.18 16.01
CA ASN A 72 -9.19 4.49 15.65
C ASN A 72 -8.02 4.42 14.65
N LEU A 73 -7.58 3.21 14.26
CA LEU A 73 -6.54 2.95 13.24
C LEU A 73 -5.22 3.68 13.50
N ILE A 74 -4.89 3.90 14.77
CA ILE A 74 -3.63 4.53 15.17
C ILE A 74 -2.57 3.46 15.40
N PRO A 75 -1.40 3.52 14.74
CA PRO A 75 -0.30 2.62 15.01
C PRO A 75 0.15 2.64 16.48
N THR A 76 0.43 1.45 17.02
CA THR A 76 0.92 1.29 18.41
C THR A 76 2.43 1.53 18.54
N GLY A 77 3.13 1.70 17.42
CA GLY A 77 4.60 1.66 17.33
C GLY A 77 5.19 0.24 17.36
N SER A 78 4.36 -0.80 17.52
CA SER A 78 4.79 -2.20 17.46
C SER A 78 4.52 -2.82 16.09
N THR A 79 5.32 -3.81 15.72
CA THR A 79 5.19 -4.52 14.43
C THR A 79 5.41 -6.01 14.61
N GLU A 80 4.75 -6.83 13.78
CA GLU A 80 4.95 -8.27 13.74
C GLU A 80 5.29 -8.76 12.34
N ARG A 81 5.97 -9.91 12.23
CA ARG A 81 6.33 -10.45 10.91
C ARG A 81 5.07 -10.89 10.16
N PHE A 82 4.94 -10.46 8.91
CA PHE A 82 3.80 -10.75 8.05
C PHE A 82 4.21 -11.59 6.83
N THR A 83 3.37 -12.55 6.45
CA THR A 83 3.69 -13.51 5.36
C THR A 83 2.53 -13.86 4.43
N LEU A 84 1.33 -13.30 4.65
CA LEU A 84 0.14 -13.69 3.88
C LEU A 84 0.21 -13.20 2.42
N PHE A 85 0.67 -11.96 2.19
CA PHE A 85 0.80 -11.38 0.84
C PHE A 85 2.08 -11.83 0.11
N ASN A 86 2.24 -13.15 -0.03
CA ASN A 86 3.37 -13.79 -0.69
C ASN A 86 3.11 -14.18 -2.16
N GLY A 87 1.97 -13.76 -2.71
CA GLY A 87 1.61 -14.02 -4.10
C GLY A 87 1.08 -15.43 -4.40
N ARG A 88 0.75 -16.23 -3.39
CA ARG A 88 0.22 -17.61 -3.53
C ARG A 88 -1.23 -17.75 -3.12
N ASN A 89 -1.59 -17.23 -1.95
CA ASN A 89 -2.92 -17.43 -1.37
C ASN A 89 -3.84 -16.26 -1.74
N PRO A 90 -5.11 -16.52 -2.04
CA PRO A 90 -6.09 -15.46 -2.24
C PRO A 90 -6.38 -14.73 -0.92
N ILE A 91 -6.90 -13.51 -1.01
CA ILE A 91 -7.34 -12.71 0.15
C ILE A 91 -8.36 -13.48 1.02
N GLY A 92 -9.26 -14.24 0.39
CA GLY A 92 -10.24 -15.08 1.07
C GLY A 92 -11.54 -14.35 1.46
N GLY A 93 -12.37 -15.02 2.26
CA GLY A 93 -13.74 -14.59 2.58
C GLY A 93 -14.74 -15.01 1.51
N THR A 94 -15.67 -14.12 1.18
CA THR A 94 -16.67 -14.32 0.11
C THR A 94 -16.71 -13.12 -0.83
N THR A 95 -17.27 -13.28 -2.02
CA THR A 95 -17.43 -12.17 -2.98
C THR A 95 -18.18 -10.96 -2.40
N LYS A 96 -19.12 -11.18 -1.44
CA LYS A 96 -19.89 -10.10 -0.78
C LYS A 96 -19.24 -9.59 0.51
N ALA A 97 -18.32 -10.35 1.08
CA ALA A 97 -17.65 -10.05 2.33
C ALA A 97 -16.24 -10.67 2.28
N PRO A 98 -15.31 -10.06 1.51
CA PRO A 98 -13.94 -10.54 1.45
C PRO A 98 -13.27 -10.36 2.81
N THR A 99 -12.14 -11.05 3.04
CA THR A 99 -11.31 -10.79 4.22
C THR A 99 -10.94 -9.32 4.25
N TYR A 100 -11.26 -8.66 5.36
CA TYR A 100 -11.04 -7.24 5.55
C TYR A 100 -9.59 -6.98 5.94
N PHE A 101 -8.95 -6.10 5.19
CA PHE A 101 -7.69 -5.45 5.52
C PHE A 101 -7.92 -3.94 5.45
N ASP A 102 -7.33 -3.24 6.39
CA ASP A 102 -7.08 -1.79 6.36
C ASP A 102 -5.79 -1.57 7.14
N ASP A 103 -4.73 -2.14 6.57
CA ASP A 103 -3.53 -2.50 7.29
C ASP A 103 -2.28 -2.00 6.59
N GLU A 104 -1.31 -1.61 7.42
CA GLU A 104 -0.05 -1.06 6.98
C GLU A 104 1.07 -2.09 7.13
N PHE A 105 1.96 -2.16 6.14
CA PHE A 105 3.09 -3.08 6.10
C PHE A 105 4.39 -2.34 5.81
N LYS A 106 5.44 -2.62 6.59
CA LYS A 106 6.78 -2.05 6.43
C LYS A 106 7.76 -3.09 5.90
N ALA A 107 8.51 -2.73 4.87
CA ALA A 107 9.63 -3.53 4.39
C ALA A 107 10.74 -3.63 5.46
N ILE A 108 11.23 -4.84 5.72
CA ILE A 108 12.30 -5.11 6.69
C ILE A 108 13.67 -4.75 6.11
N GLU A 109 13.91 -5.08 4.84
CA GLU A 109 15.23 -4.88 4.24
C GLU A 109 15.55 -3.39 4.08
N PRO A 110 16.84 -3.00 4.10
CA PRO A 110 17.25 -1.63 3.82
C PRO A 110 16.91 -1.17 2.39
N SER A 111 16.89 0.14 2.18
CA SER A 111 16.58 0.75 0.89
C SER A 111 17.68 0.54 -0.16
N GLU A 112 18.89 0.27 0.31
CA GLU A 112 20.09 0.03 -0.48
C GLU A 112 20.08 -1.37 -1.09
N THR A 113 19.50 -2.35 -0.39
CA THR A 113 19.36 -3.73 -0.86
C THR A 113 18.23 -3.84 -1.89
N CYS A 114 17.07 -3.28 -1.56
CA CYS A 114 15.88 -3.37 -2.41
C CYS A 114 15.52 -1.99 -2.94
N THR A 115 16.14 -1.62 -4.05
CA THR A 115 16.13 -0.22 -4.52
C THR A 115 14.81 0.23 -5.14
N ARG A 116 13.93 -0.71 -5.45
CA ARG A 116 12.56 -0.54 -5.94
C ARG A 116 11.71 -1.59 -5.26
N MET A 117 10.50 -1.20 -4.85
CA MET A 117 9.48 -2.10 -4.32
C MET A 117 8.43 -2.35 -5.39
N GLU A 118 7.95 -3.58 -5.49
CA GLU A 118 6.83 -3.97 -6.33
C GLU A 118 5.72 -4.61 -5.48
N THR A 119 4.52 -4.04 -5.53
CA THR A 119 3.31 -4.70 -5.03
C THR A 119 2.47 -5.14 -6.21
N ARG A 120 2.21 -6.45 -6.31
CA ARG A 120 1.41 -7.03 -7.40
C ARG A 120 0.02 -7.40 -6.91
N ILE A 121 -0.98 -7.12 -7.72
CA ILE A 121 -2.37 -7.50 -7.51
C ILE A 121 -2.75 -8.37 -8.70
N LYS A 122 -3.02 -9.65 -8.44
CA LYS A 122 -3.39 -10.63 -9.47
C LYS A 122 -4.88 -10.88 -9.39
N ASP A 123 -5.55 -10.74 -10.54
CA ASP A 123 -6.93 -11.15 -10.71
C ASP A 123 -6.96 -12.46 -11.49
N PRO A 124 -7.10 -13.62 -10.82
CA PRO A 124 -7.09 -14.91 -11.50
C PRO A 124 -8.34 -15.16 -12.35
N ILE A 125 -9.42 -14.38 -12.17
CA ILE A 125 -10.64 -14.53 -12.99
C ILE A 125 -10.44 -13.81 -14.32
N ALA A 126 -9.94 -12.57 -14.29
CA ALA A 126 -9.62 -11.82 -15.51
C ALA A 126 -8.32 -12.28 -16.18
N GLY A 127 -7.46 -13.01 -15.46
CA GLY A 127 -6.13 -13.39 -15.93
C GLY A 127 -5.16 -12.22 -16.03
N THR A 128 -5.37 -11.16 -15.24
CA THR A 128 -4.56 -9.93 -15.26
C THR A 128 -3.69 -9.81 -14.01
N THR A 129 -2.63 -9.01 -14.12
CA THR A 129 -1.81 -8.61 -12.98
C THR A 129 -1.47 -7.14 -13.12
N THR A 130 -1.77 -6.37 -12.09
CA THR A 130 -1.34 -4.98 -11.98
C THR A 130 -0.17 -4.90 -11.02
N VAL A 131 0.81 -4.06 -11.33
CA VAL A 131 2.00 -3.86 -10.52
C VAL A 131 2.08 -2.40 -10.13
N LEU A 132 2.13 -2.13 -8.83
CA LEU A 132 2.45 -0.83 -8.26
C LEU A 132 3.92 -0.81 -7.88
N TRP A 133 4.64 0.18 -8.39
CA TRP A 133 6.06 0.36 -8.06
C TRP A 133 6.26 1.51 -7.08
N GLY A 134 7.11 1.29 -6.08
CA GLY A 134 7.64 2.30 -5.19
C GLY A 134 9.15 2.45 -5.38
N ASP A 135 9.66 3.67 -5.31
CA ASP A 135 11.11 3.91 -5.23
C ASP A 135 11.63 3.62 -3.81
N ARG A 136 12.90 3.96 -3.56
CA ARG A 136 13.55 3.77 -2.25
C ARG A 136 12.86 4.49 -1.11
N GLN A 137 12.11 5.56 -1.37
CA GLN A 137 11.44 6.33 -0.33
C GLN A 137 10.13 5.66 0.10
N HIS A 138 9.52 4.82 -0.74
CA HIS A 138 8.22 4.21 -0.46
C HIS A 138 8.36 2.79 0.11
N ARG A 139 8.67 2.70 1.41
CA ARG A 139 8.95 1.44 2.13
C ARG A 139 7.79 0.90 2.94
N TRP A 140 6.70 1.66 3.00
CA TRP A 140 5.45 1.27 3.64
C TRP A 140 4.41 1.01 2.56
N VAL A 141 3.50 0.08 2.82
CA VAL A 141 2.38 -0.24 1.95
C VAL A 141 1.10 -0.32 2.76
N GLN A 142 0.09 0.48 2.43
CA GLN A 142 -1.28 0.30 2.95
C GLN A 142 -2.04 -0.63 2.01
N VAL A 143 -2.79 -1.57 2.57
CA VAL A 143 -3.73 -2.41 1.80
C VAL A 143 -5.10 -2.28 2.43
N TYR A 144 -6.08 -1.89 1.59
CA TYR A 144 -7.48 -1.81 1.99
C TYR A 144 -8.38 -2.63 1.05
N THR A 145 -9.20 -3.51 1.64
CA THR A 145 -10.10 -4.45 0.92
C THR A 145 -11.58 -4.26 1.25
N GLY A 146 -11.93 -3.20 2.01
CA GLY A 146 -13.31 -2.94 2.46
C GLY A 146 -14.26 -2.38 1.38
N THR A 147 -13.78 -2.14 0.17
CA THR A 147 -14.52 -1.46 -0.92
C THR A 147 -15.87 -2.08 -1.27
N VAL A 148 -16.01 -3.41 -1.18
CA VAL A 148 -17.28 -4.09 -1.45
C VAL A 148 -18.36 -3.66 -0.45
N LEU A 149 -17.99 -3.54 0.83
CA LEU A 149 -18.93 -3.16 1.88
C LEU A 149 -19.17 -1.65 1.89
N ASP A 150 -18.14 -0.86 1.61
CA ASP A 150 -18.20 0.59 1.81
C ASP A 150 -18.68 1.34 0.55
N CYS A 151 -18.45 0.79 -0.64
CA CYS A 151 -18.88 1.40 -1.91
C CYS A 151 -19.43 0.41 -2.96
N GLY A 152 -19.64 -0.87 -2.60
CA GLY A 152 -20.22 -1.87 -3.51
C GLY A 152 -19.33 -2.28 -4.67
N THR A 153 -18.03 -1.95 -4.63
CA THR A 153 -17.11 -2.13 -5.77
C THR A 153 -16.07 -3.21 -5.47
N GLN A 154 -15.77 -4.07 -6.45
CA GLN A 154 -14.67 -5.04 -6.36
C GLN A 154 -13.34 -4.34 -6.71
N ALA A 155 -12.76 -3.66 -5.74
CA ALA A 155 -11.47 -2.99 -5.90
C ALA A 155 -10.59 -3.14 -4.66
N ILE A 156 -9.29 -3.22 -4.84
CA ILE A 156 -8.33 -3.24 -3.72
C ILE A 156 -7.57 -1.92 -3.76
N ALA A 157 -7.56 -1.17 -2.66
CA ALA A 157 -6.65 -0.06 -2.54
C ALA A 157 -5.28 -0.58 -2.11
N VAL A 158 -4.25 -0.16 -2.84
CA VAL A 158 -2.86 -0.39 -2.44
C VAL A 158 -2.14 0.93 -2.55
N GLU A 159 -1.50 1.32 -1.46
CA GLU A 159 -0.79 2.59 -1.40
C GLU A 159 0.68 2.36 -1.09
N ALA A 160 1.57 2.82 -1.97
CA ALA A 160 2.99 2.91 -1.63
C ALA A 160 3.21 4.21 -0.86
N MET A 161 3.77 4.11 0.35
CA MET A 161 3.85 5.21 1.32
C MET A 161 5.29 5.47 1.72
N ASN A 162 5.64 6.76 1.88
CA ASN A 162 6.98 7.19 2.24
C ASN A 162 7.29 7.21 3.75
N GLY A 163 6.30 6.88 4.57
CA GLY A 163 6.40 6.87 6.03
C GLY A 163 5.28 6.04 6.64
N GLN A 164 5.31 5.90 7.96
CA GLN A 164 4.25 5.23 8.70
C GLN A 164 3.04 6.16 8.85
N ALA A 165 1.82 5.64 8.96
CA ALA A 165 0.71 6.44 9.48
C ALA A 165 1.06 6.99 10.89
N ASP A 166 0.61 8.22 11.17
CA ASP A 166 0.84 8.93 12.45
C ASP A 166 2.34 9.10 12.84
N SER A 167 3.23 9.20 11.86
CA SER A 167 4.68 9.41 12.05
C SER A 167 5.10 10.87 12.23
#